data_AF-A0A6C0H4A3-F1
#
_entry.id   AF-A0A6C0H4A3-F1
#
_cell.length_a   1.000
_cell.length_b   1.000
_cell.length_c   1.000
_cell.angle_alpha   90.00
_cell.angle_beta   90.00
_cell.angle_gamma   90.00
#
_symmetry.space_group_name_H-M   'P 1'
#
loop_
_entity.id
_entity.type
_entity.pdbx_description
1 polymer ?
#
loop_
_entity_poly.entity_id
_entity_poly.type
_entity_poly.pdbx_seq_one_letter_code
_entity_poly.pdbx_strand_id
1 'polypeptide(L)'
;MSIPTLYSILDLMMINYNTSILNDLPDDLRDILYEEANRCLTDPKEPEVSERCAPRDTLMRLINNHRLNNKPVADLIKGPVTLTLHWHPDMKMMIYIFGEKHNTTTDCIRVLLYRKKYMKSMFIEDYMKDLILNTDSYIDFYIEEKAHIGYDPDLSGNSGEKRIDIMINRFRECIADVKTRNANPNCRLSRSHYFDIRQGVIKGKFDIVSQIILILFSLFDEYYYANKPKPEETFVINFAMHINHLFSDFISKIRDIDDDDEFSSFWQQEIIKKYQFLNDKMNKSTMAESIRAFILDEIKLNALKFKKTVQNNLEELYFIFNSLIPQFDTNGNLIKIENINRYFNELKLRYDKKGRLIEIKPKYNKDGERIKIKYFDKFIICIERFHDALVELNSPVADAYLLSRIFKIFDTKTEHPVKKRNFDEPEKPHNIIIYAGNAHADRCRKFLEDVASFKRLEQNTVENPIRAKNCLDMTGITQPLFSYTPKDDHPYDDTPYKPIFTKKSEIE
;
A
#
# COMPACT_ATOMS: atom_id res chain seq x y z
N MET A 1 -0.07 42.99 -21.20
CA MET A 1 -0.51 41.90 -20.31
C MET A 1 -1.11 42.52 -19.06
N SER A 2 -2.34 42.18 -18.70
CA SER A 2 -2.89 42.56 -17.39
C SER A 2 -2.20 41.72 -16.31
N ILE A 3 -1.60 42.34 -15.31
CA ILE A 3 -1.03 41.64 -14.16
C ILE A 3 -2.19 40.92 -13.46
N PRO A 4 -2.15 39.59 -13.28
CA PRO A 4 -3.13 38.88 -12.48
C PRO A 4 -3.19 39.49 -11.09
N THR A 5 -4.39 39.71 -10.57
CA THR A 5 -4.53 40.13 -9.17
C THR A 5 -3.93 39.08 -8.25
N LEU A 6 -3.45 39.48 -7.07
CA LEU A 6 -2.97 38.58 -6.01
C LEU A 6 -3.94 37.40 -5.79
N TYR A 7 -5.24 37.70 -5.75
CA TYR A 7 -6.30 36.71 -5.55
C TYR A 7 -6.42 35.69 -6.69
N SER A 8 -6.27 36.11 -7.94
CA SER A 8 -6.29 35.17 -9.07
C SER A 8 -5.14 34.16 -9.04
N ILE A 9 -3.98 34.54 -8.49
CA ILE A 9 -2.84 33.63 -8.32
C ILE A 9 -3.11 32.65 -7.17
N LEU A 10 -3.66 33.13 -6.05
CA LEU A 10 -4.07 32.25 -4.96
C LEU A 10 -5.15 31.25 -5.41
N ASP A 11 -6.14 31.71 -6.17
CA ASP A 11 -7.21 30.85 -6.70
C ASP A 11 -6.66 29.79 -7.66
N LEU A 12 -5.66 30.14 -8.48
CA LEU A 12 -4.96 29.18 -9.33
C LEU A 12 -4.20 28.13 -8.51
N MET A 13 -3.52 28.53 -7.44
CA MET A 13 -2.83 27.60 -6.53
C MET A 13 -3.81 26.71 -5.76
N MET A 14 -5.02 27.18 -5.45
CA MET A 14 -6.07 26.36 -4.81
C MET A 14 -6.58 25.21 -5.70
N ILE A 15 -6.35 25.24 -7.02
CA ILE A 15 -6.79 24.15 -7.90
C ILE A 15 -5.92 22.91 -7.65
N ASN A 16 -4.60 23.07 -7.68
CA ASN A 16 -3.65 21.95 -7.64
C ASN A 16 -2.91 21.84 -6.30
N TYR A 17 -3.05 22.83 -5.42
CA TYR A 17 -2.33 22.96 -4.15
C TYR A 17 -0.83 22.69 -4.31
N ASN A 18 -0.22 23.33 -5.31
CA ASN A 18 1.20 23.23 -5.62
C ASN A 18 1.72 24.64 -5.87
N THR A 19 2.70 25.08 -5.10
CA THR A 19 3.20 26.45 -5.17
C THR A 19 4.39 26.62 -6.11
N SER A 20 4.71 25.64 -6.95
CA SER A 20 5.79 25.73 -7.94
C SER A 20 5.64 26.92 -8.90
N ILE A 21 4.41 27.40 -9.11
CA ILE A 21 4.14 28.63 -9.87
C ILE A 21 4.87 29.86 -9.31
N LEU A 22 5.17 29.88 -8.01
CA LEU A 22 5.90 30.97 -7.38
C LEU A 22 7.33 31.12 -7.94
N ASN A 23 7.91 30.06 -8.52
CA ASN A 23 9.24 30.13 -9.14
C ASN A 23 9.27 31.03 -10.38
N ASP A 24 8.13 31.17 -11.06
CA ASP A 24 8.01 31.92 -12.32
C ASP A 24 7.45 33.34 -12.11
N LEU A 25 7.06 33.69 -10.87
CA LEU A 25 6.53 35.02 -10.56
C LEU A 25 7.66 36.05 -10.38
N PRO A 26 7.39 37.33 -10.74
CA PRO A 26 8.23 38.45 -10.34
C PRO A 26 8.50 38.49 -8.83
N ASP A 27 9.72 38.89 -8.44
CA ASP A 27 10.18 38.87 -7.06
C ASP A 27 9.27 39.68 -6.12
N ASP A 28 8.82 40.86 -6.56
CA ASP A 28 7.92 41.73 -5.80
C ASP A 28 6.57 41.07 -5.51
N LEU A 29 5.97 40.43 -6.51
CA LEU A 29 4.70 39.72 -6.36
C LEU A 29 4.84 38.48 -5.47
N ARG A 30 5.96 37.77 -5.60
CA ARG A 30 6.28 36.62 -4.76
C ARG A 30 6.48 37.02 -3.29
N ASP A 31 7.17 38.14 -3.04
CA ASP A 31 7.36 38.66 -1.69
C ASP A 31 6.03 39.10 -1.05
N ILE A 32 5.13 39.74 -1.80
CA ILE A 32 3.77 40.05 -1.34
C ILE A 32 3.01 38.79 -0.93
N LEU A 33 3.08 37.72 -1.73
CA LEU A 33 2.44 36.44 -1.42
C LEU A 33 3.03 35.81 -0.15
N TYR A 34 4.34 35.92 0.05
CA TYR A 34 5.00 35.43 1.26
C TYR A 34 4.64 36.21 2.51
N GLU A 35 4.53 37.54 2.41
CA GLU A 35 4.10 38.39 3.51
C GLU A 35 2.64 38.11 3.88
N GLU A 36 1.77 37.98 2.88
CA GLU A 36 0.36 37.62 3.08
C GLU A 36 0.22 36.27 3.79
N ALA A 37 0.93 35.25 3.30
CA ALA A 37 0.92 33.92 3.89
C ALA A 37 1.44 33.93 5.34
N ASN A 38 2.54 34.63 5.61
CA ASN A 38 3.06 34.75 6.96
C ASN A 38 2.08 35.47 7.89
N ARG A 39 1.47 36.57 7.43
CA ARG A 39 0.46 37.32 8.19
C ARG A 39 -0.74 36.43 8.54
N CYS A 40 -1.25 35.67 7.59
CA CYS A 40 -2.35 34.72 7.81
C CYS A 40 -2.02 33.66 8.89
N LEU A 41 -0.75 33.25 9.00
CA LEU A 41 -0.33 32.20 9.92
C LEU A 41 0.03 32.72 11.32
N THR A 42 0.47 33.98 11.46
CA THR A 42 0.92 34.54 12.74
C THR A 42 -0.14 35.38 13.45
N ASP A 43 -1.04 36.03 12.72
CA ASP A 43 -2.09 36.89 13.30
C ASP A 43 -3.49 36.62 12.72
N PRO A 44 -4.12 35.47 13.05
CA PRO A 44 -5.44 35.13 12.53
C PRO A 44 -6.60 35.90 13.22
N LYS A 45 -6.29 36.79 14.19
CA LYS A 45 -7.30 37.40 15.08
C LYS A 45 -7.85 38.72 14.57
N GLU A 46 -7.17 39.40 13.64
CA GLU A 46 -7.74 40.56 12.97
C GLU A 46 -8.95 40.12 12.13
N PRO A 47 -10.16 40.68 12.34
CA PRO A 47 -11.37 40.22 11.65
C PRO A 47 -11.24 40.21 10.12
N GLU A 48 -10.60 41.25 9.55
CA GLU A 48 -10.36 41.37 8.11
C GLU A 48 -9.39 40.30 7.59
N VAL A 49 -8.37 39.94 8.39
CA VAL A 49 -7.41 38.87 8.06
C VAL A 49 -8.09 37.52 8.21
N SER A 50 -8.89 37.33 9.26
CA SER A 50 -9.61 36.10 9.56
C SER A 50 -10.54 35.69 8.41
N GLU A 51 -11.33 36.61 7.86
CA GLU A 51 -12.24 36.31 6.75
C GLU A 51 -11.49 35.92 5.46
N ARG A 52 -10.33 36.53 5.21
CA ARG A 52 -9.48 36.26 4.03
C ARG A 52 -8.66 34.98 4.16
N CYS A 53 -8.14 34.71 5.36
CA CYS A 53 -7.17 33.64 5.62
C CYS A 53 -7.82 32.33 6.11
N ALA A 54 -8.96 32.39 6.80
CA ALA A 54 -9.64 31.21 7.33
C ALA A 54 -9.94 30.12 6.29
N PRO A 55 -10.32 30.43 5.02
CA PRO A 55 -10.56 29.38 4.04
C PRO A 55 -9.28 28.80 3.39
N ARG A 56 -8.07 29.21 3.82
CA ARG A 56 -6.81 28.94 3.09
C ARG A 56 -5.61 28.57 3.99
N ASP A 57 -5.81 28.13 5.23
CA ASP A 57 -4.70 27.77 6.16
C ASP A 57 -3.68 26.82 5.52
N THR A 58 -4.15 25.80 4.79
CA THR A 58 -3.27 24.83 4.13
C THR A 58 -2.45 25.51 3.03
N LEU A 59 -3.09 26.27 2.14
CA LEU A 59 -2.38 26.97 1.06
C LEU A 59 -1.33 27.96 1.62
N MET A 60 -1.67 28.72 2.66
CA MET A 60 -0.72 29.67 3.27
C MET A 60 0.51 28.96 3.85
N ARG A 61 0.34 27.78 4.45
CA ARG A 61 1.47 26.96 4.91
C ARG A 61 2.34 26.47 3.75
N LEU A 62 1.73 26.04 2.65
CA LEU A 62 2.49 25.60 1.47
C LEU A 62 3.32 26.76 0.88
N ILE A 63 2.74 27.96 0.78
CA ILE A 63 3.45 29.17 0.33
C ILE A 63 4.62 29.50 1.26
N ASN A 64 4.41 29.42 2.58
CA ASN A 64 5.47 29.66 3.54
C ASN A 64 6.58 28.59 3.46
N ASN A 65 6.22 27.32 3.27
CA ASN A 65 7.18 26.24 3.09
C ASN A 65 8.00 26.40 1.80
N HIS A 66 7.39 26.89 0.72
CA HIS A 66 8.09 27.25 -0.51
C HIS A 66 9.20 28.27 -0.25
N ARG A 67 8.89 29.35 0.50
CA ARG A 67 9.86 30.38 0.88
C ARG A 67 11.03 29.80 1.66
N LEU A 68 10.74 28.94 2.63
CA LEU A 68 11.76 28.35 3.51
C LEU A 68 12.61 27.30 2.78
N ASN A 69 12.03 26.63 1.77
CA ASN A 69 12.67 25.61 0.95
C ASN A 69 13.38 24.50 1.76
N ASN A 70 12.72 24.06 2.83
CA ASN A 70 13.26 23.04 3.75
C ASN A 70 12.91 21.59 3.34
N LYS A 71 12.48 21.37 2.09
CA LYS A 71 12.15 20.02 1.60
C LYS A 71 13.38 19.12 1.65
N PRO A 72 13.24 17.83 2.01
CA PRO A 72 14.38 16.94 2.13
C PRO A 72 14.97 16.64 0.75
N VAL A 73 16.30 16.75 0.67
CA VAL A 73 17.11 16.24 -0.44
C VAL A 73 18.00 15.13 0.10
N ALA A 74 18.00 13.99 -0.58
CA ALA A 74 18.85 12.85 -0.27
C ALA A 74 19.50 12.32 -1.54
N ASP A 75 20.74 11.87 -1.47
CA ASP A 75 21.38 11.16 -2.57
C ASP A 75 20.97 9.68 -2.59
N LEU A 76 20.74 9.09 -1.41
CA LEU A 76 20.29 7.71 -1.22
C LEU A 76 19.11 7.64 -0.25
N ILE A 77 18.12 6.81 -0.55
CA ILE A 77 17.03 6.46 0.38
C ILE A 77 17.13 4.98 0.75
N LYS A 78 17.23 4.70 2.05
CA LYS A 78 17.33 3.34 2.60
C LYS A 78 15.92 2.73 2.74
N GLY A 79 15.73 1.52 2.23
CA GLY A 79 14.44 0.80 2.27
C GLY A 79 13.90 0.44 0.89
N PRO A 80 13.34 1.41 0.14
CA PRO A 80 12.77 1.16 -1.19
C PRO A 80 13.84 0.72 -2.20
N VAL A 81 13.36 0.09 -3.26
CA VAL A 81 14.14 -0.56 -4.31
C VAL A 81 13.87 0.02 -5.69
N THR A 82 12.71 0.65 -5.87
CA THR A 82 12.34 1.32 -7.11
C THR A 82 11.63 2.63 -6.80
N LEU A 83 11.82 3.61 -7.68
CA LEU A 83 11.04 4.85 -7.73
C LEU A 83 10.75 5.21 -9.17
N THR A 84 9.52 5.62 -9.44
CA THR A 84 9.11 6.19 -10.72
C THR A 84 8.30 7.46 -10.50
N LEU A 85 8.50 8.46 -11.37
CA LEU A 85 7.69 9.67 -11.46
C LEU A 85 6.79 9.60 -12.70
N HIS A 86 5.50 9.83 -12.50
CA HIS A 86 4.48 9.81 -13.55
C HIS A 86 3.76 11.15 -13.60
N TRP A 87 3.41 11.59 -14.81
CA TRP A 87 2.67 12.83 -15.05
C TRP A 87 1.52 12.61 -16.03
N HIS A 88 0.36 13.19 -15.73
CA HIS A 88 -0.75 13.30 -16.66
C HIS A 88 -1.08 14.78 -16.93
N PRO A 89 -0.94 15.26 -18.18
CA PRO A 89 -1.15 16.67 -18.51
C PRO A 89 -2.61 17.11 -18.30
N ASP A 90 -3.60 16.37 -18.79
CA ASP A 90 -5.00 16.82 -18.67
C ASP A 90 -5.52 16.82 -17.23
N MET A 91 -5.13 15.83 -16.42
CA MET A 91 -5.52 15.75 -15.01
C MET A 91 -4.68 16.65 -14.11
N LYS A 92 -3.57 17.22 -14.62
CA LYS A 92 -2.56 17.95 -13.84
C LYS A 92 -2.16 17.15 -12.59
N MET A 93 -1.79 15.88 -12.80
CA MET A 93 -1.56 14.91 -11.72
C MET A 93 -0.13 14.35 -11.81
N MET A 94 0.59 14.45 -10.69
CA MET A 94 1.94 13.94 -10.50
C MET A 94 1.95 12.81 -9.48
N ILE A 95 2.54 11.66 -9.83
CA ILE A 95 2.56 10.48 -8.97
C ILE A 95 3.98 9.94 -8.84
N TYR A 96 4.49 9.90 -7.60
CA TYR A 96 5.70 9.18 -7.25
C TYR A 96 5.33 7.80 -6.68
N ILE A 97 5.93 6.72 -7.21
CA ILE A 97 5.67 5.35 -6.77
C ILE A 97 6.95 4.68 -6.28
N PHE A 98 7.03 4.50 -4.97
CA PHE A 98 8.08 3.77 -4.28
C PHE A 98 7.70 2.29 -4.13
N GLY A 99 8.55 1.40 -4.64
CA GLY A 99 8.44 -0.04 -4.44
C GLY A 99 9.44 -0.55 -3.40
N GLU A 100 9.04 -1.46 -2.51
CA GLU A 100 9.92 -2.13 -1.55
C GLU A 100 9.81 -3.67 -1.59
N LYS A 101 10.73 -4.36 -0.91
CA LYS A 101 10.72 -5.83 -0.75
C LYS A 101 10.25 -6.28 0.64
N HIS A 102 9.67 -5.36 1.42
CA HIS A 102 9.25 -5.57 2.82
C HIS A 102 10.34 -6.16 3.74
N ASN A 103 11.58 -5.74 3.54
CA ASN A 103 12.72 -6.22 4.31
C ASN A 103 13.11 -5.18 5.38
N THR A 104 13.53 -5.65 6.55
CA THR A 104 14.02 -4.79 7.66
C THR A 104 15.41 -4.22 7.38
N THR A 105 16.21 -4.94 6.58
CA THR A 105 17.61 -4.62 6.31
C THR A 105 17.77 -3.57 5.19
N THR A 106 18.81 -2.76 5.28
CA THR A 106 19.18 -1.78 4.24
C THR A 106 20.65 -1.98 3.89
N ASP A 107 21.02 -1.80 2.63
CA ASP A 107 22.37 -2.11 2.15
C ASP A 107 23.00 -0.96 1.36
N CYS A 108 22.56 0.28 1.62
CA CYS A 108 23.14 1.49 1.02
C CYS A 108 24.65 1.65 1.27
N ILE A 109 25.20 1.03 2.31
CA ILE A 109 26.65 1.03 2.55
C ILE A 109 27.44 0.48 1.37
N ARG A 110 26.88 -0.48 0.63
CA ARG A 110 27.53 -1.05 -0.57
C ARG A 110 27.66 -0.01 -1.68
N VAL A 111 26.63 0.83 -1.85
CA VAL A 111 26.63 1.92 -2.84
C VAL A 111 27.68 2.97 -2.45
N LEU A 112 27.74 3.34 -1.17
CA LEU A 112 28.74 4.27 -0.64
C LEU A 112 30.18 3.79 -0.87
N LEU A 113 30.45 2.52 -0.52
CA LEU A 113 31.78 1.91 -0.70
C LEU A 113 32.19 1.85 -2.17
N TYR A 114 31.26 1.52 -3.06
CA TYR A 114 31.54 1.43 -4.49
C TYR A 114 31.84 2.81 -5.11
N ARG A 115 31.04 3.84 -4.79
CA ARG A 115 31.20 5.18 -5.36
C ARG A 115 32.37 5.97 -4.76
N LYS A 116 32.92 5.53 -3.61
CA LYS A 116 34.00 6.21 -2.88
C LYS A 116 33.73 7.71 -2.65
N LYS A 117 32.46 8.08 -2.50
CA LYS A 117 32.00 9.46 -2.30
C LYS A 117 31.04 9.48 -1.11
N TYR A 118 31.14 10.52 -0.29
CA TYR A 118 30.12 10.81 0.71
C TYR A 118 28.80 11.14 0.00
N MET A 119 27.76 10.35 0.27
CA MET A 119 26.41 10.59 -0.22
C MET A 119 25.48 10.73 0.97
N LYS A 120 24.66 11.77 0.98
CA LYS A 120 23.65 12.01 2.01
C LYS A 120 22.58 10.92 1.90
N SER A 121 22.51 10.04 2.90
CA SER A 121 21.53 8.96 2.93
C SER A 121 20.49 9.18 4.04
N MET A 122 19.22 8.90 3.76
CA MET A 122 18.13 8.94 4.74
C MET A 122 17.34 7.63 4.73
N PHE A 123 16.70 7.26 5.83
CA PHE A 123 15.67 6.22 5.79
C PHE A 123 14.39 6.79 5.17
N ILE A 124 13.62 5.94 4.49
CA ILE A 124 12.37 6.36 3.83
C ILE A 124 11.36 6.97 4.81
N GLU A 125 11.29 6.45 6.03
CA GLU A 125 10.42 6.95 7.10
C GLU A 125 10.79 8.35 7.59
N ASP A 126 12.08 8.67 7.61
CA ASP A 126 12.56 10.02 7.93
C ASP A 126 12.31 10.95 6.74
N TYR A 127 12.68 10.51 5.53
CA TYR A 127 12.51 11.29 4.31
C TYR A 127 11.05 11.69 4.07
N MET A 128 10.11 10.74 4.20
CA MET A 128 8.68 11.01 4.00
C MET A 128 8.12 11.93 5.07
N LYS A 129 8.56 11.77 6.33
CA LYS A 129 8.09 12.64 7.42
C LYS A 129 8.57 14.07 7.18
N ASP A 130 9.85 14.24 6.87
CA ASP A 130 10.42 15.55 6.60
C ASP A 130 9.80 16.18 5.35
N LEU A 131 9.48 15.38 4.33
CA LEU A 131 8.80 15.84 3.13
C LEU A 131 7.40 16.36 3.45
N ILE A 132 6.57 15.57 4.14
CA ILE A 132 5.20 15.98 4.48
C ILE A 132 5.16 17.21 5.38
N LEU A 133 6.11 17.38 6.29
CA LEU A 133 6.17 18.56 7.16
C LEU A 133 6.61 19.83 6.43
N ASN A 134 7.50 19.70 5.43
CA ASN A 134 8.15 20.83 4.77
C ASN A 134 7.74 21.00 3.30
N THR A 135 6.74 20.25 2.83
CA THR A 135 6.27 20.30 1.44
C THR A 135 5.62 21.65 1.12
N ASP A 136 5.79 22.08 -0.13
CA ASP A 136 5.16 23.22 -0.75
C ASP A 136 4.05 22.79 -1.74
N SER A 137 3.69 21.51 -1.69
CA SER A 137 2.55 20.90 -2.39
C SER A 137 1.71 20.07 -1.43
N TYR A 138 0.38 20.08 -1.55
CA TYR A 138 -0.49 19.19 -0.78
C TYR A 138 -0.36 17.75 -1.29
N ILE A 139 0.01 16.83 -0.40
CA ILE A 139 0.33 15.45 -0.77
C ILE A 139 -0.81 14.49 -0.40
N ASP A 140 -1.34 13.76 -1.38
CA ASP A 140 -2.06 12.51 -1.12
C ASP A 140 -1.06 11.37 -0.95
N PHE A 141 -0.88 10.91 0.29
CA PHE A 141 0.09 9.87 0.62
C PHE A 141 -0.61 8.53 0.82
N TYR A 142 -0.33 7.58 -0.06
CA TYR A 142 -0.84 6.21 0.01
C TYR A 142 0.25 5.28 0.47
N ILE A 143 -0.01 4.54 1.54
CA ILE A 143 0.93 3.60 2.12
C ILE A 143 0.30 2.21 2.20
N GLU A 144 1.00 1.19 1.72
CA GLU A 144 0.56 -0.18 1.94
C GLU A 144 0.63 -0.48 3.44
N GLU A 145 -0.38 -1.14 3.96
CA GLU A 145 -0.38 -1.68 5.30
C GLU A 145 -0.48 -3.20 5.23
N LYS A 146 -0.22 -3.88 6.36
CA LYS A 146 -0.69 -5.25 6.49
C LYS A 146 -2.19 -5.28 6.22
N ALA A 147 -2.61 -6.27 5.46
CA ALA A 147 -4.03 -6.47 5.23
C ALA A 147 -4.77 -6.51 6.57
N HIS A 148 -5.86 -5.74 6.68
CA HIS A 148 -6.62 -5.61 7.92
C HIS A 148 -8.11 -5.39 7.64
N ILE A 149 -8.92 -5.52 8.70
CA ILE A 149 -10.39 -5.52 8.63
C ILE A 149 -10.94 -4.11 8.85
N GLY A 150 -11.40 -3.46 7.79
CA GLY A 150 -12.10 -2.18 7.90
C GLY A 150 -11.22 -1.05 8.44
N TYR A 151 -11.83 -0.07 9.11
CA TYR A 151 -11.06 0.92 9.86
C TYR A 151 -10.77 0.35 11.23
N ASP A 152 -9.50 -0.01 11.48
CA ASP A 152 -9.06 -0.43 12.80
C ASP A 152 -8.58 0.79 13.58
N PRO A 153 -9.30 1.26 14.61
CA PRO A 153 -8.81 2.34 15.46
C PRO A 153 -7.54 1.92 16.23
N ASP A 154 -7.32 0.61 16.40
CA ASP A 154 -6.21 -0.01 17.11
C ASP A 154 -5.14 -0.54 16.16
N LEU A 155 -4.77 0.24 15.13
CA LEU A 155 -3.53 0.03 14.35
C LEU A 155 -2.28 -0.17 15.26
N SER A 156 -2.41 0.05 16.57
CA SER A 156 -1.47 -0.11 17.70
C SER A 156 -0.93 -1.52 17.95
N GLY A 157 -1.45 -2.56 17.29
CA GLY A 157 -1.22 -3.94 17.74
C GLY A 157 0.19 -4.54 17.57
N ASN A 158 1.02 -4.08 16.64
CA ASN A 158 2.34 -4.71 16.44
C ASN A 158 3.42 -3.69 16.10
N SER A 159 4.40 -3.55 17.01
CA SER A 159 5.72 -2.97 16.76
C SER A 159 6.52 -3.88 15.81
N GLY A 160 5.97 -4.14 14.63
CA GLY A 160 6.64 -4.99 13.66
C GLY A 160 8.00 -4.40 13.28
N GLU A 161 9.00 -5.27 13.16
CA GLU A 161 10.34 -4.86 12.74
C GLU A 161 10.40 -4.48 11.26
N LYS A 162 9.35 -4.79 10.48
CA LYS A 162 9.27 -4.48 9.05
C LYS A 162 9.18 -2.97 8.84
N ARG A 163 9.83 -2.49 7.79
CA ARG A 163 9.89 -1.05 7.50
C ARG A 163 8.51 -0.45 7.22
N ILE A 164 7.64 -1.18 6.54
CA ILE A 164 6.23 -0.79 6.34
C ILE A 164 5.50 -0.52 7.66
N ASP A 165 5.77 -1.33 8.70
CA ASP A 165 5.17 -1.16 10.02
C ASP A 165 5.72 0.12 10.69
N ILE A 166 7.03 0.38 10.57
CA ILE A 166 7.66 1.61 11.06
C ILE A 166 7.05 2.84 10.36
N MET A 167 6.87 2.76 9.04
CA MET A 167 6.22 3.81 8.25
C MET A 167 4.79 4.08 8.73
N ILE A 168 3.94 3.04 8.81
CA ILE A 168 2.55 3.17 9.30
C ILE A 168 2.51 3.77 10.70
N ASN A 169 3.34 3.29 11.62
CA ASN A 169 3.46 3.82 12.98
C ASN A 169 3.78 5.32 12.97
N ARG A 170 4.69 5.75 12.10
CA ARG A 170 5.14 7.15 12.01
C ARG A 170 4.08 8.09 11.44
N PHE A 171 3.19 7.57 10.59
CA PHE A 171 2.10 8.32 9.99
C PHE A 171 0.74 8.05 10.64
N ARG A 172 0.67 7.26 11.70
CA ARG A 172 -0.58 6.83 12.34
C ARG A 172 -1.50 8.00 12.66
N GLU A 173 -0.96 9.07 13.24
CA GLU A 173 -1.76 10.26 13.59
C GLU A 173 -2.39 10.94 12.37
N CYS A 174 -1.75 10.83 11.19
CA CYS A 174 -2.23 11.38 9.92
C CYS A 174 -3.09 10.42 9.10
N ILE A 175 -3.14 9.14 9.49
CA ILE A 175 -3.93 8.08 8.87
C ILE A 175 -5.21 7.79 9.68
N ALA A 176 -5.17 8.05 10.99
CA ALA A 176 -6.25 7.84 11.94
C ALA A 176 -7.53 8.65 11.61
N ASP A 177 -8.50 8.60 12.52
CA ASP A 177 -9.81 9.21 12.32
C ASP A 177 -9.69 10.74 12.17
N VAL A 178 -10.74 11.35 11.63
CA VAL A 178 -10.74 12.78 11.31
C VAL A 178 -10.47 13.65 12.54
N LYS A 179 -10.90 13.26 13.75
CA LYS A 179 -10.64 14.05 14.95
C LYS A 179 -9.15 14.07 15.25
N THR A 180 -8.51 12.91 15.24
CA THR A 180 -7.06 12.77 15.44
C THR A 180 -6.28 13.59 14.41
N ARG A 181 -6.66 13.48 13.14
CA ARG A 181 -6.01 14.23 12.04
C ARG A 181 -6.23 15.74 12.13
N ASN A 182 -7.42 16.20 12.54
CA ASN A 182 -7.71 17.63 12.69
C ASN A 182 -6.99 18.24 13.90
N ALA A 183 -6.75 17.44 14.94
CA ALA A 183 -6.01 17.85 16.13
C ALA A 183 -4.51 18.00 15.87
N ASN A 184 -3.96 17.27 14.89
CA ASN A 184 -2.53 17.29 14.59
C ASN A 184 -2.18 18.25 13.44
N PRO A 185 -1.49 19.38 13.71
CA PRO A 185 -1.10 20.33 12.66
C PRO A 185 -0.16 19.72 11.61
N ASN A 186 0.57 18.66 11.93
CA ASN A 186 1.48 17.98 11.01
C ASN A 186 0.75 17.25 9.86
N CYS A 187 -0.56 17.04 9.99
CA CYS A 187 -1.37 16.34 9.00
C CYS A 187 -2.19 17.29 8.11
N ARG A 188 -1.89 18.59 8.12
CA ARG A 188 -2.60 19.61 7.33
C ARG A 188 -2.12 19.69 5.89
N LEU A 189 -0.85 19.36 5.64
CA LEU A 189 -0.24 19.44 4.32
C LEU A 189 -0.37 18.14 3.52
N SER A 190 -1.06 17.15 4.07
CA SER A 190 -1.26 15.87 3.41
C SER A 190 -2.56 15.21 3.80
N ARG A 191 -3.01 14.34 2.91
CA ARG A 191 -4.06 13.36 3.17
C ARG A 191 -3.43 11.98 3.08
N SER A 192 -3.16 11.38 4.23
CA SER A 192 -2.61 10.03 4.27
C SER A 192 -3.71 8.98 4.28
N HIS A 193 -3.50 7.91 3.52
CA HIS A 193 -4.38 6.75 3.44
C HIS A 193 -3.53 5.49 3.50
N TYR A 194 -3.96 4.49 4.25
CA TYR A 194 -3.46 3.15 4.03
C TYR A 194 -4.24 2.47 2.90
N PHE A 195 -3.66 1.41 2.32
CA PHE A 195 -4.36 0.45 1.49
C PHE A 195 -3.89 -0.98 1.82
N ASP A 196 -4.43 -1.94 1.08
CA ASP A 196 -4.49 -3.36 1.43
C ASP A 196 -5.61 -3.70 2.41
N ILE A 197 -6.82 -3.74 1.87
CA ILE A 197 -8.06 -4.06 2.60
C ILE A 197 -8.56 -5.45 2.23
N ARG A 198 -7.62 -6.37 1.94
CA ARG A 198 -7.94 -7.74 1.52
C ARG A 198 -8.55 -8.58 2.64
N GLN A 199 -8.39 -8.19 3.90
CA GLN A 199 -8.89 -8.97 5.03
C GLN A 199 -10.19 -8.38 5.56
N GLY A 200 -11.17 -9.24 5.88
CA GLY A 200 -12.40 -8.77 6.52
C GLY A 200 -13.60 -9.68 6.45
N VAL A 201 -14.61 -9.28 7.21
CA VAL A 201 -15.93 -9.87 7.25
C VAL A 201 -16.77 -9.23 6.15
N ILE A 202 -16.92 -9.92 5.03
CA ILE A 202 -17.79 -9.55 3.92
C ILE A 202 -19.24 -9.93 4.28
N LYS A 203 -20.12 -8.95 4.49
CA LYS A 203 -21.54 -9.16 4.85
C LYS A 203 -21.76 -10.07 6.07
N GLY A 204 -20.95 -9.92 7.11
CA GLY A 204 -21.06 -10.79 8.30
C GLY A 204 -20.39 -12.17 8.13
N LYS A 205 -19.74 -12.47 7.00
CA LYS A 205 -18.98 -13.71 6.79
C LYS A 205 -17.56 -13.41 6.32
N PHE A 206 -16.56 -14.08 6.88
CA PHE A 206 -15.20 -13.93 6.40
C PHE A 206 -15.05 -14.51 4.98
N ASP A 207 -14.29 -13.83 4.12
CA ASP A 207 -13.89 -14.43 2.85
C ASP A 207 -12.95 -15.62 3.09
N ILE A 208 -13.19 -16.73 2.41
CA ILE A 208 -12.46 -17.98 2.62
C ILE A 208 -11.01 -17.87 2.17
N VAL A 209 -10.72 -17.12 1.11
CA VAL A 209 -9.35 -16.93 0.62
C VAL A 209 -8.56 -16.06 1.59
N SER A 210 -9.15 -14.95 2.02
CA SER A 210 -8.51 -14.09 3.03
C SER A 210 -8.27 -14.82 4.35
N GLN A 211 -9.18 -15.69 4.78
CA GLN A 211 -8.98 -16.55 5.95
C GLN A 211 -7.83 -17.54 5.76
N ILE A 212 -7.78 -18.23 4.63
CA ILE A 212 -6.70 -19.19 4.35
C ILE A 212 -5.35 -18.46 4.33
N ILE A 213 -5.25 -17.32 3.66
CA ILE A 213 -4.04 -16.48 3.65
C ILE A 213 -3.64 -16.11 5.09
N LEU A 214 -4.59 -15.63 5.90
CA LEU A 214 -4.34 -15.23 7.29
C LEU A 214 -3.82 -16.36 8.16
N ILE A 215 -4.47 -17.53 8.09
CA ILE A 215 -4.07 -18.68 8.89
C ILE A 215 -2.68 -19.15 8.45
N LEU A 216 -2.44 -19.25 7.14
CA LEU A 216 -1.13 -19.63 6.60
C LEU A 216 -0.04 -18.65 7.02
N PHE A 217 -0.30 -17.34 6.90
CA PHE A 217 0.61 -16.30 7.33
C PHE A 217 0.95 -16.43 8.82
N SER A 218 -0.07 -16.61 9.68
CA SER A 218 0.14 -16.82 11.12
C SER A 218 0.95 -18.08 11.40
N LEU A 219 0.70 -19.18 10.69
CA LEU A 219 1.44 -20.43 10.86
C LEU A 219 2.92 -20.26 10.45
N PHE A 220 3.18 -19.56 9.35
CA PHE A 220 4.55 -19.26 8.91
C PHE A 220 5.27 -18.32 9.87
N ASP A 221 4.59 -17.28 10.35
CA ASP A 221 5.18 -16.36 11.31
C ASP A 221 5.58 -17.09 12.61
N GLU A 222 4.71 -17.96 13.12
CA GLU A 222 5.02 -18.81 14.27
C GLU A 222 6.18 -19.79 14.01
N TYR A 223 6.29 -20.31 12.78
CA TYR A 223 7.34 -21.26 12.41
C TYR A 223 8.70 -20.58 12.24
N TYR A 224 8.76 -19.42 11.58
CA TYR A 224 9.99 -18.73 11.24
C TYR A 224 10.51 -17.76 12.31
N TYR A 225 9.61 -17.09 13.05
CA TYR A 225 9.99 -15.96 13.91
C TYR A 225 9.82 -16.23 15.41
N ALA A 226 9.35 -17.41 15.82
CA ALA A 226 9.38 -17.76 17.23
C ALA A 226 10.85 -17.81 17.72
N ASN A 227 11.14 -17.16 18.86
CA ASN A 227 12.46 -17.11 19.52
C ASN A 227 13.12 -18.49 19.72
N LYS A 228 12.33 -19.56 19.58
CA LYS A 228 12.79 -20.91 19.24
C LYS A 228 11.82 -21.44 18.17
N PRO A 229 12.29 -21.92 17.01
CA PRO A 229 11.39 -22.49 16.01
C PRO A 229 10.54 -23.56 16.70
N LYS A 230 9.22 -23.43 16.61
CA LYS A 230 8.33 -24.45 17.17
C LYS A 230 8.69 -25.80 16.53
N PRO A 231 8.56 -26.91 17.27
CA PRO A 231 8.74 -28.23 16.68
C PRO A 231 7.88 -28.35 15.40
N GLU A 232 8.45 -28.86 14.30
CA GLU A 232 7.80 -29.12 13.01
C GLU A 232 6.40 -29.75 13.16
N GLU A 233 6.25 -30.57 14.20
CA GLU A 233 5.05 -31.28 14.58
C GLU A 233 3.91 -30.35 15.02
N THR A 234 4.23 -29.27 15.75
CA THR A 234 3.24 -28.27 16.16
C THR A 234 2.69 -27.51 14.97
N PHE A 235 3.53 -27.19 13.97
CA PHE A 235 3.07 -26.56 12.74
C PHE A 235 2.06 -27.45 12.00
N VAL A 236 2.39 -28.74 11.83
CA VAL A 236 1.50 -29.71 11.15
C VAL A 236 0.17 -29.85 11.87
N ILE A 237 0.17 -29.96 13.20
CA ILE A 237 -1.07 -30.04 13.99
C ILE A 237 -1.91 -28.77 13.79
N ASN A 238 -1.31 -27.60 13.99
CA ASN A 238 -2.03 -26.33 13.88
C ASN A 238 -2.58 -26.14 12.45
N PHE A 239 -1.80 -26.50 11.44
CA PHE A 239 -2.25 -26.53 10.05
C PHE A 239 -3.47 -27.45 9.87
N ALA A 240 -3.39 -28.70 10.31
CA ALA A 240 -4.49 -29.66 10.20
C ALA A 240 -5.75 -29.20 10.96
N MET A 241 -5.60 -28.59 12.13
CA MET A 241 -6.71 -28.11 12.95
C MET A 241 -7.43 -26.90 12.33
N HIS A 242 -6.66 -25.90 11.89
CA HIS A 242 -7.23 -24.61 11.48
C HIS A 242 -7.62 -24.57 10.01
N ILE A 243 -6.87 -25.25 9.14
CA ILE A 243 -7.01 -25.10 7.70
C ILE A 243 -7.89 -26.19 7.09
N ASN A 244 -7.95 -27.40 7.65
CA ASN A 244 -8.60 -28.56 7.03
C ASN A 244 -9.97 -28.26 6.40
N HIS A 245 -10.94 -27.88 7.21
CA HIS A 245 -12.33 -27.75 6.75
C HIS A 245 -12.46 -26.64 5.69
N LEU A 246 -11.81 -25.49 5.92
CA LEU A 246 -11.79 -24.38 4.96
C LEU A 246 -11.14 -24.80 3.64
N PHE A 247 -10.04 -25.54 3.72
CA PHE A 247 -9.24 -25.90 2.56
C PHE A 247 -9.86 -27.03 1.75
N SER A 248 -10.45 -28.04 2.40
CA SER A 248 -11.17 -29.12 1.71
C SER A 248 -12.35 -28.57 0.90
N ASP A 249 -13.15 -27.70 1.53
CA ASP A 249 -14.28 -27.04 0.86
C ASP A 249 -13.81 -26.10 -0.26
N PHE A 250 -12.66 -25.45 -0.07
CA PHE A 250 -12.07 -24.57 -1.07
C PHE A 250 -11.51 -25.34 -2.26
N ILE A 251 -10.66 -26.35 -2.02
CA ILE A 251 -10.04 -27.17 -3.06
C ILE A 251 -11.08 -27.95 -3.85
N SER A 252 -12.07 -28.56 -3.19
CA SER A 252 -13.12 -29.30 -3.91
C SER A 252 -13.88 -28.42 -4.90
N LYS A 253 -14.15 -27.15 -4.57
CA LYS A 253 -14.82 -26.20 -5.49
C LYS A 253 -13.99 -25.88 -6.72
N ILE A 254 -12.68 -25.75 -6.58
CA ILE A 254 -11.81 -25.30 -7.69
C ILE A 254 -11.20 -26.46 -8.48
N ARG A 255 -11.12 -27.65 -7.88
CA ARG A 255 -10.50 -28.84 -8.49
C ARG A 255 -11.27 -29.30 -9.72
N ASP A 256 -12.58 -29.24 -9.67
CA ASP A 256 -13.45 -29.81 -10.69
C ASP A 256 -13.65 -28.85 -11.90
N ILE A 257 -12.95 -27.70 -11.92
CA ILE A 257 -13.00 -26.70 -12.98
C ILE A 257 -11.78 -26.86 -13.92
N ASP A 258 -11.95 -27.69 -14.94
CA ASP A 258 -10.89 -28.00 -15.91
C ASP A 258 -10.68 -26.92 -16.97
N ASP A 259 -11.71 -26.15 -17.32
CA ASP A 259 -11.62 -25.08 -18.32
C ASP A 259 -10.95 -23.81 -17.76
N ASP A 260 -10.09 -23.18 -18.54
CA ASP A 260 -9.31 -22.00 -18.12
C ASP A 260 -10.18 -20.73 -18.06
N ASP A 261 -11.16 -20.59 -18.95
CA ASP A 261 -12.07 -19.45 -18.97
C ASP A 261 -13.12 -19.57 -17.86
N GLU A 262 -13.63 -20.77 -17.59
CA GLU A 262 -14.52 -21.05 -16.46
C GLU A 262 -13.80 -20.80 -15.13
N PHE A 263 -12.56 -21.29 -14.97
CA PHE A 263 -11.75 -21.05 -13.76
C PHE A 263 -11.50 -19.57 -13.53
N SER A 264 -11.11 -18.84 -14.58
CA SER A 264 -10.88 -17.40 -14.49
C SER A 264 -12.16 -16.64 -14.17
N SER A 265 -13.27 -17.03 -14.79
CA SER A 265 -14.58 -16.42 -14.58
C SER A 265 -15.10 -16.65 -13.15
N PHE A 266 -14.87 -17.84 -12.60
CA PHE A 266 -15.16 -18.14 -11.19
C PHE A 266 -14.45 -17.13 -10.28
N TRP A 267 -13.15 -16.92 -10.47
CA TRP A 267 -12.36 -16.00 -9.63
C TRP A 267 -12.75 -14.55 -9.77
N GLN A 268 -13.00 -14.09 -10.99
CA GLN A 268 -13.51 -12.74 -11.24
C GLN A 268 -14.85 -12.52 -10.52
N GLN A 269 -15.76 -13.48 -10.58
CA GLN A 269 -17.05 -13.39 -9.90
C GLN A 269 -16.90 -13.44 -8.38
N GLU A 270 -16.10 -14.37 -7.85
CA GLU A 270 -15.87 -14.50 -6.42
C GLU A 270 -15.31 -13.21 -5.84
N ILE A 271 -14.31 -12.61 -6.48
CA ILE A 271 -13.70 -11.37 -6.01
C ILE A 271 -14.65 -10.17 -6.21
N ILE A 272 -15.22 -9.95 -7.39
CA ILE A 272 -16.05 -8.75 -7.60
C ILE A 272 -17.38 -8.80 -6.82
N LYS A 273 -18.03 -9.96 -6.71
CA LYS A 273 -19.32 -10.07 -6.02
C LYS A 273 -19.18 -10.00 -4.50
N LYS A 274 -18.12 -10.59 -3.95
CA LYS A 274 -17.90 -10.60 -2.49
C LYS A 274 -17.43 -9.24 -2.00
N TYR A 275 -16.48 -8.60 -2.68
CA TYR A 275 -15.91 -7.34 -2.21
C TYR A 275 -16.81 -6.14 -2.56
N GLN A 276 -18.05 -6.11 -2.05
CA GLN A 276 -19.01 -5.03 -2.32
C GLN A 276 -18.47 -3.64 -1.98
N PHE A 277 -17.73 -3.52 -0.87
CA PHE A 277 -17.10 -2.25 -0.52
C PHE A 277 -16.16 -1.77 -1.64
N LEU A 278 -15.51 -2.67 -2.37
CA LEU A 278 -14.59 -2.31 -3.44
C LEU A 278 -15.37 -1.71 -4.61
N ASN A 279 -16.53 -2.29 -4.95
CA ASN A 279 -17.43 -1.70 -5.94
C ASN A 279 -17.89 -0.30 -5.53
N ASP A 280 -18.21 -0.08 -4.25
CA ASP A 280 -18.58 1.26 -3.75
C ASP A 280 -17.44 2.29 -3.87
N LYS A 281 -16.19 1.84 -3.80
CA LYS A 281 -15.02 2.71 -3.96
C LYS A 281 -14.73 2.96 -5.44
N MET A 282 -14.75 1.92 -6.27
CA MET A 282 -14.60 2.03 -7.72
C MET A 282 -15.66 2.96 -8.31
N ASN A 283 -16.93 2.84 -7.89
CA ASN A 283 -18.01 3.70 -8.40
C ASN A 283 -17.86 5.19 -8.02
N LYS A 284 -16.94 5.54 -7.10
CA LYS A 284 -16.61 6.93 -6.75
C LYS A 284 -15.38 7.45 -7.47
N SER A 285 -14.74 6.62 -8.27
CA SER A 285 -13.60 6.96 -9.11
C SER A 285 -14.07 7.50 -10.44
N THR A 286 -13.39 8.52 -10.97
CA THR A 286 -13.59 9.00 -12.34
C THR A 286 -13.09 7.99 -13.39
N MET A 287 -12.38 6.93 -12.97
CA MET A 287 -11.86 5.86 -13.82
C MET A 287 -12.47 4.49 -13.48
N ALA A 288 -13.71 4.45 -12.96
CA ALA A 288 -14.34 3.24 -12.44
C ALA A 288 -14.32 2.05 -13.43
N GLU A 289 -14.66 2.27 -14.69
CA GLU A 289 -14.74 1.22 -15.71
C GLU A 289 -13.36 0.70 -16.11
N SER A 290 -12.41 1.61 -16.36
CA SER A 290 -11.03 1.26 -16.71
C SER A 290 -10.34 0.49 -15.58
N ILE A 291 -10.55 0.89 -14.32
CA ILE A 291 -10.04 0.18 -13.14
C ILE A 291 -10.66 -1.22 -13.10
N ARG A 292 -11.98 -1.34 -13.26
CA ARG A 292 -12.67 -2.63 -13.22
C ARG A 292 -12.15 -3.58 -14.29
N ALA A 293 -12.04 -3.13 -15.53
CA ALA A 293 -11.52 -3.93 -16.65
C ALA A 293 -10.09 -4.41 -16.37
N PHE A 294 -9.19 -3.48 -16.02
CA PHE A 294 -7.81 -3.81 -15.71
C PHE A 294 -7.67 -4.84 -14.57
N ILE A 295 -8.43 -4.67 -13.49
CA ILE A 295 -8.38 -5.58 -12.34
C ILE A 295 -8.94 -6.97 -12.68
N LEU A 296 -9.98 -7.03 -13.51
CA LEU A 296 -10.52 -8.31 -13.99
C LEU A 296 -9.48 -9.06 -14.83
N ASP A 297 -8.71 -8.37 -15.66
CA ASP A 297 -7.62 -8.97 -16.46
C ASP A 297 -6.47 -9.46 -15.57
N GLU A 298 -6.07 -8.68 -14.55
CA GLU A 298 -5.07 -9.09 -13.58
C GLU A 298 -5.52 -10.31 -12.75
N ILE A 299 -6.79 -10.36 -12.35
CA ILE A 299 -7.38 -11.53 -11.68
C ILE A 299 -7.36 -12.75 -12.61
N LYS A 300 -7.75 -12.59 -13.89
CA LYS A 300 -7.71 -13.69 -14.87
C LYS A 300 -6.28 -14.25 -14.99
N LEU A 301 -5.29 -13.38 -15.18
CA LEU A 301 -3.89 -13.78 -15.28
C LEU A 301 -3.42 -14.54 -14.03
N ASN A 302 -3.71 -14.02 -12.84
CA ASN A 302 -3.27 -14.62 -11.59
C ASN A 302 -4.06 -15.90 -11.24
N ALA A 303 -5.31 -16.01 -11.67
CA ALA A 303 -6.11 -17.22 -11.54
C ALA A 303 -5.48 -18.39 -12.31
N LEU A 304 -5.06 -18.15 -13.55
CA LEU A 304 -4.38 -19.19 -14.36
C LEU A 304 -3.03 -19.61 -13.75
N LYS A 305 -2.25 -18.65 -13.23
CA LYS A 305 -1.02 -18.97 -12.47
C LYS A 305 -1.33 -19.81 -11.23
N PHE A 306 -2.37 -19.42 -10.48
CA PHE A 306 -2.81 -20.14 -9.30
C PHE A 306 -3.26 -21.57 -9.63
N LYS A 307 -4.06 -21.75 -10.69
CA LYS A 307 -4.48 -23.08 -11.19
C LYS A 307 -3.27 -23.96 -11.48
N LYS A 308 -2.27 -23.44 -12.21
CA LYS A 308 -1.03 -24.16 -12.51
C LYS A 308 -0.26 -24.52 -11.24
N THR A 309 -0.17 -23.61 -10.27
CA THR A 309 0.46 -23.90 -8.96
C THR A 309 -0.30 -25.00 -8.22
N VAL A 310 -1.62 -24.95 -8.18
CA VAL A 310 -2.45 -25.98 -7.54
C VAL A 310 -2.26 -27.33 -8.25
N GLN A 311 -2.32 -27.38 -9.58
CA GLN A 311 -2.14 -28.61 -10.37
C GLN A 311 -0.75 -29.24 -10.16
N ASN A 312 0.32 -28.43 -10.22
CA ASN A 312 1.70 -28.91 -10.04
C ASN A 312 2.01 -29.43 -8.65
N ASN A 313 1.17 -29.08 -7.66
CA ASN A 313 1.32 -29.54 -6.28
C ASN A 313 0.09 -30.35 -5.84
N LEU A 314 -0.81 -30.72 -6.77
CA LEU A 314 -2.13 -31.25 -6.41
C LEU A 314 -1.99 -32.61 -5.76
N GLU A 315 -1.11 -33.48 -6.25
CA GLU A 315 -0.89 -34.79 -5.66
C GLU A 315 -0.33 -34.68 -4.24
N GLU A 316 0.64 -33.79 -4.01
CA GLU A 316 1.17 -33.53 -2.68
C GLU A 316 0.11 -32.92 -1.76
N LEU A 317 -0.54 -31.84 -2.18
CA LEU A 317 -1.61 -31.18 -1.45
C LEU A 317 -2.69 -32.21 -1.12
N TYR A 318 -3.25 -32.89 -2.13
CA TYR A 318 -4.29 -33.89 -1.97
C TYR A 318 -3.86 -35.05 -1.07
N PHE A 319 -2.63 -35.53 -1.19
CA PHE A 319 -2.10 -36.54 -0.28
C PHE A 319 -2.03 -36.02 1.15
N ILE A 320 -1.52 -34.81 1.38
CA ILE A 320 -1.49 -34.16 2.69
C ILE A 320 -2.92 -34.06 3.25
N PHE A 321 -3.87 -33.54 2.47
CA PHE A 321 -5.23 -33.28 2.94
C PHE A 321 -6.08 -34.54 3.09
N ASN A 322 -5.87 -35.58 2.29
CA ASN A 322 -6.70 -36.80 2.39
C ASN A 322 -6.04 -37.92 3.18
N SER A 323 -4.72 -37.92 3.34
CA SER A 323 -4.02 -38.97 4.09
C SER A 323 -3.70 -38.55 5.51
N LEU A 324 -3.34 -37.27 5.73
CA LEU A 324 -2.89 -36.77 7.03
C LEU A 324 -4.04 -36.30 7.90
N ILE A 325 -4.99 -35.60 7.30
CA ILE A 325 -5.98 -34.81 8.04
C ILE A 325 -7.18 -35.62 8.55
N PRO A 326 -7.72 -36.63 7.84
CA PRO A 326 -8.78 -37.50 8.39
C PRO A 326 -8.35 -38.26 9.65
N GLN A 327 -7.06 -38.19 9.98
CA GLN A 327 -6.52 -38.70 11.22
C GLN A 327 -6.74 -37.76 12.40
N PHE A 328 -7.37 -36.59 12.25
CA PHE A 328 -7.64 -35.62 13.33
C PHE A 328 -9.13 -35.30 13.44
N ASP A 329 -9.65 -35.16 14.67
CA ASP A 329 -11.02 -34.70 14.94
C ASP A 329 -11.11 -33.18 14.87
N THR A 330 -12.32 -32.64 15.00
CA THR A 330 -12.59 -31.20 14.99
C THR A 330 -11.94 -30.45 16.16
N ASN A 331 -11.46 -31.16 17.19
CA ASN A 331 -10.72 -30.62 18.32
C ASN A 331 -9.20 -30.82 18.16
N GLY A 332 -8.74 -31.37 17.02
CA GLY A 332 -7.33 -31.69 16.77
C GLY A 332 -6.82 -32.95 17.44
N ASN A 333 -7.69 -33.79 18.03
CA ASN A 333 -7.26 -35.07 18.57
C ASN A 333 -7.07 -36.08 17.44
N LEU A 334 -6.03 -36.89 17.52
CA LEU A 334 -5.80 -37.94 16.55
C LEU A 334 -6.91 -39.03 16.63
N ILE A 335 -7.60 -39.33 15.52
CA ILE A 335 -8.66 -40.34 15.40
C ILE A 335 -8.09 -41.71 14.98
N LYS A 336 -7.14 -41.77 14.03
CA LYS A 336 -6.54 -43.00 13.51
C LYS A 336 -5.04 -42.82 13.22
N ILE A 337 -4.26 -43.90 13.22
CA ILE A 337 -2.77 -43.87 13.18
C ILE A 337 -2.20 -44.38 11.85
N GLU A 338 -2.99 -45.15 11.10
CA GLU A 338 -2.46 -46.07 10.07
C GLU A 338 -1.66 -45.37 8.96
N ASN A 339 -2.01 -44.12 8.60
CA ASN A 339 -1.32 -43.39 7.53
C ASN A 339 -0.26 -42.38 8.02
N ILE A 340 -0.28 -41.97 9.29
CA ILE A 340 0.68 -41.02 9.84
C ILE A 340 2.08 -41.61 9.93
N ASN A 341 2.18 -42.90 10.27
CA ASN A 341 3.46 -43.59 10.37
C ASN A 341 4.25 -43.50 9.05
N ARG A 342 3.62 -43.49 7.87
CA ARG A 342 4.35 -43.42 6.59
C ARG A 342 5.22 -42.16 6.44
N TYR A 343 4.79 -41.02 6.99
CA TYR A 343 5.51 -39.74 6.90
C TYR A 343 6.21 -39.36 8.22
N PHE A 344 5.65 -39.81 9.34
CA PHE A 344 6.09 -39.48 10.68
C PHE A 344 6.61 -40.70 11.43
N ASN A 345 7.14 -41.70 10.72
CA ASN A 345 7.95 -42.78 11.30
C ASN A 345 9.12 -42.24 12.12
N GLU A 346 9.42 -40.95 11.99
CA GLU A 346 10.49 -40.21 12.66
C GLU A 346 9.96 -39.43 13.89
N LEU A 347 8.69 -39.61 14.27
CA LEU A 347 8.07 -39.04 15.47
C LEU A 347 7.69 -40.11 16.50
N LYS A 348 7.84 -39.77 17.78
CA LYS A 348 7.35 -40.55 18.92
C LYS A 348 6.06 -39.90 19.40
N LEU A 349 4.96 -40.59 19.14
CA LEU A 349 3.61 -40.16 19.51
C LEU A 349 3.23 -40.76 20.87
N ARG A 350 2.76 -39.94 21.81
CA ARG A 350 2.24 -40.39 23.12
C ARG A 350 0.75 -40.10 23.21
N TYR A 351 0.00 -41.09 23.67
CA TYR A 351 -1.45 -41.03 23.79
C TYR A 351 -1.87 -41.15 25.25
N ASP A 352 -3.02 -40.56 25.60
CA ASP A 352 -3.68 -40.83 26.87
C ASP A 352 -4.47 -42.15 26.83
N LYS A 353 -5.10 -42.49 27.97
CA LYS A 353 -5.90 -43.70 28.11
C LYS A 353 -7.15 -43.73 27.22
N LYS A 354 -7.57 -42.59 26.66
CA LYS A 354 -8.71 -42.46 25.75
C LYS A 354 -8.29 -42.50 24.28
N GLY A 355 -7.01 -42.77 24.00
CA GLY A 355 -6.46 -42.77 22.64
C GLY A 355 -6.21 -41.37 22.08
N ARG A 356 -6.34 -40.30 22.89
CA ARG A 356 -6.08 -38.93 22.43
C ARG A 356 -4.59 -38.67 22.44
N LEU A 357 -4.08 -38.05 21.37
CA LEU A 357 -2.68 -37.64 21.29
C LEU A 357 -2.40 -36.54 22.32
N ILE A 358 -1.46 -36.77 23.22
CA ILE A 358 -1.09 -35.83 24.29
C ILE A 358 0.34 -35.29 24.15
N GLU A 359 1.18 -35.96 23.37
CA GLU A 359 2.56 -35.53 23.20
C GLU A 359 3.07 -36.01 21.83
N ILE A 360 3.71 -35.11 21.09
CA ILE A 360 4.54 -35.48 19.95
C ILE A 360 5.98 -35.13 20.28
N LYS A 361 6.88 -36.10 20.18
CA LYS A 361 8.32 -35.90 20.35
C LYS A 361 9.06 -36.27 19.07
N PRO A 362 10.10 -35.52 18.67
CA PRO A 362 10.99 -35.98 17.63
C PRO A 362 11.66 -37.30 18.03
N LYS A 363 11.91 -38.19 17.08
CA LYS A 363 12.86 -39.28 17.28
C LYS A 363 14.28 -38.73 17.15
N TYR A 364 15.17 -39.33 17.93
CA TYR A 364 16.59 -39.06 17.87
C TYR A 364 17.29 -40.31 17.33
N ASN A 365 18.33 -40.13 16.52
CA ASN A 365 19.19 -41.24 16.10
C ASN A 365 20.04 -41.72 17.30
N LYS A 366 20.87 -42.75 17.08
CA LYS A 366 21.72 -43.32 18.14
C LYS A 366 22.72 -42.32 18.71
N ASP A 367 23.07 -41.30 17.94
CA ASP A 367 24.03 -40.24 18.28
C ASP A 367 23.36 -39.08 19.03
N GLY A 368 22.05 -39.17 19.29
CA GLY A 368 21.29 -38.11 19.97
C GLY A 368 20.92 -36.94 19.07
N GLU A 369 21.10 -37.05 17.75
CA GLU A 369 20.69 -36.05 16.78
C GLU A 369 19.22 -36.24 16.39
N ARG A 370 18.49 -35.13 16.18
CA ARG A 370 17.10 -35.16 15.75
C ARG A 370 16.99 -35.77 14.35
N ILE A 371 16.13 -36.78 14.18
CA ILE A 371 15.80 -37.30 12.85
C ILE A 371 14.91 -36.27 12.15
N LYS A 372 15.39 -35.73 11.02
CA LYS A 372 14.67 -34.75 10.22
C LYS A 372 13.49 -35.42 9.52
N ILE A 373 12.30 -34.83 9.58
CA ILE A 373 11.12 -35.37 8.91
C ILE A 373 11.33 -35.32 7.40
N LYS A 374 11.56 -36.47 6.76
CA LYS A 374 12.03 -36.58 5.36
C LYS A 374 11.22 -35.77 4.35
N TYR A 375 9.94 -35.54 4.62
CA TYR A 375 9.02 -34.83 3.72
C TYR A 375 8.53 -33.47 4.23
N PHE A 376 8.95 -33.06 5.43
CA PHE A 376 8.46 -31.82 6.03
C PHE A 376 8.91 -30.59 5.23
N ASP A 377 10.16 -30.55 4.76
CA ASP A 377 10.62 -29.46 3.88
C ASP A 377 9.77 -29.35 2.62
N LYS A 378 9.45 -30.49 1.98
CA LYS A 378 8.61 -30.52 0.77
C LYS A 378 7.19 -30.04 1.07
N PHE A 379 6.65 -30.42 2.23
CA PHE A 379 5.35 -29.94 2.72
C PHE A 379 5.36 -28.43 2.91
N ILE A 380 6.33 -27.88 3.64
CA ILE A 380 6.45 -26.44 3.86
C ILE A 380 6.55 -25.68 2.53
N ILE A 381 7.46 -26.09 1.65
CA ILE A 381 7.63 -25.47 0.32
C ILE A 381 6.31 -25.50 -0.49
N CYS A 382 5.56 -26.59 -0.40
CA CYS A 382 4.28 -26.74 -1.09
C CYS A 382 3.23 -25.76 -0.53
N ILE A 383 3.12 -25.65 0.79
CA ILE A 383 2.17 -24.73 1.44
C ILE A 383 2.59 -23.27 1.22
N GLU A 384 3.88 -22.96 1.20
CA GLU A 384 4.40 -21.62 0.90
C GLU A 384 4.04 -21.21 -0.52
N ARG A 385 4.31 -22.08 -1.52
CA ARG A 385 3.95 -21.80 -2.91
C ARG A 385 2.44 -21.60 -3.08
N PHE A 386 1.64 -22.40 -2.38
CA PHE A 386 0.19 -22.26 -2.40
C PHE A 386 -0.24 -20.93 -1.77
N HIS A 387 0.31 -20.58 -0.60
CA HIS A 387 0.09 -19.31 0.07
C HIS A 387 0.43 -18.12 -0.83
N ASP A 388 1.64 -18.11 -1.41
CA ASP A 388 2.12 -17.02 -2.26
C ASP A 388 1.24 -16.85 -3.50
N ALA A 389 0.81 -17.97 -4.11
CA ALA A 389 -0.09 -17.93 -5.25
C ALA A 389 -1.50 -17.41 -4.88
N LEU A 390 -2.01 -17.72 -3.69
CA LEU A 390 -3.25 -17.12 -3.17
C LEU A 390 -3.09 -15.61 -2.90
N VAL A 391 -1.96 -15.19 -2.32
CA VAL A 391 -1.66 -13.78 -2.07
C VAL A 391 -1.59 -13.02 -3.41
N GLU A 392 -0.92 -13.57 -4.42
CA GLU A 392 -0.85 -12.98 -5.76
C GLU A 392 -2.23 -12.88 -6.41
N LEU A 393 -3.04 -13.94 -6.33
CA LEU A 393 -4.42 -13.97 -6.83
C LEU A 393 -5.32 -12.91 -6.17
N ASN A 394 -5.17 -12.70 -4.86
CA ASN A 394 -5.99 -11.74 -4.12
C ASN A 394 -5.42 -10.31 -4.14
N SER A 395 -4.14 -10.13 -4.46
CA SER A 395 -3.47 -8.82 -4.49
C SER A 395 -4.17 -7.74 -5.33
N PRO A 396 -4.78 -8.02 -6.51
CA PRO A 396 -5.46 -7.01 -7.31
C PRO A 396 -6.60 -6.30 -6.58
N VAL A 397 -7.20 -6.90 -5.54
CA VAL A 397 -8.22 -6.24 -4.71
C VAL A 397 -7.67 -5.00 -4.01
N ALA A 398 -6.45 -5.08 -3.48
CA ALA A 398 -5.79 -3.96 -2.82
C ALA A 398 -5.48 -2.84 -3.83
N ASP A 399 -5.00 -3.20 -5.02
CA ASP A 399 -4.67 -2.24 -6.08
C ASP A 399 -5.92 -1.56 -6.64
N ALA A 400 -7.01 -2.32 -6.83
CA ALA A 400 -8.30 -1.77 -7.23
C ALA A 400 -8.76 -0.68 -6.25
N TYR A 401 -8.60 -0.91 -4.94
CA TYR A 401 -8.94 0.07 -3.93
C TYR A 401 -8.03 1.30 -4.02
N LEU A 402 -6.72 1.10 -4.10
CA LEU A 402 -5.74 2.19 -4.25
C LEU A 402 -6.03 3.06 -5.47
N LEU A 403 -6.17 2.45 -6.65
CA LEU A 403 -6.50 3.15 -7.89
C LEU A 403 -7.83 3.89 -7.77
N SER A 404 -8.84 3.27 -7.14
CA SER A 404 -10.13 3.94 -6.90
C SER A 404 -10.00 5.21 -6.05
N ARG A 405 -9.01 5.29 -5.16
CA ARG A 405 -8.77 6.44 -4.30
C ARG A 405 -7.98 7.54 -5.02
N ILE A 406 -6.99 7.15 -5.82
CA ILE A 406 -6.20 8.07 -6.65
C ILE A 406 -7.10 8.90 -7.57
N PHE A 407 -8.10 8.27 -8.18
CA PHE A 407 -9.02 8.92 -9.12
C PHE A 407 -10.36 9.34 -8.48
N LYS A 408 -10.41 9.46 -7.15
CA LYS A 408 -11.63 9.83 -6.42
C LYS A 408 -11.80 11.35 -6.37
N ILE A 409 -13.05 11.81 -6.50
CA ILE A 409 -13.47 13.15 -6.08
C ILE A 409 -13.92 13.10 -4.61
N PHE A 410 -13.27 13.88 -3.77
CA PHE A 410 -13.53 13.99 -2.34
C PHE A 410 -14.57 15.07 -2.06
N ASP A 411 -15.55 14.73 -1.22
CA ASP A 411 -16.50 15.68 -0.66
C ASP A 411 -15.82 16.45 0.50
N THR A 412 -15.08 17.49 0.16
CA THR A 412 -14.34 18.34 1.12
C THR A 412 -15.25 19.33 1.84
N LYS A 413 -16.45 19.57 1.30
CA LYS A 413 -17.48 20.48 1.84
C LYS A 413 -18.54 19.77 2.66
N THR A 414 -18.29 18.51 3.02
CA THR A 414 -19.23 17.69 3.77
C THR A 414 -19.62 18.34 5.10
N GLU A 415 -20.93 18.46 5.36
CA GLU A 415 -21.43 18.96 6.65
C GLU A 415 -21.37 17.90 7.75
N HIS A 416 -21.09 16.64 7.37
CA HIS A 416 -21.07 15.53 8.32
C HIS A 416 -19.94 15.72 9.35
N PRO A 417 -20.24 15.89 10.66
CA PRO A 417 -19.25 16.30 11.66
C PRO A 417 -18.04 15.38 11.78
N VAL A 418 -18.24 14.07 11.56
CA VAL A 418 -17.17 13.04 11.62
C VAL A 418 -16.25 13.06 10.39
N LYS A 419 -16.67 13.69 9.28
CA LYS A 419 -15.90 13.75 8.03
C LYS A 419 -15.36 15.15 7.73
N LYS A 420 -15.93 16.19 8.36
CA LYS A 420 -15.57 17.58 8.15
C LYS A 420 -14.14 17.86 8.63
N ARG A 421 -13.32 18.39 7.73
CA ARG A 421 -11.99 18.92 8.01
C ARG A 421 -12.12 20.38 8.44
N ASN A 422 -11.24 20.83 9.32
CA ASN A 422 -11.20 22.23 9.79
C ASN A 422 -10.18 23.08 9.03
N PHE A 423 -9.68 22.58 7.91
CA PHE A 423 -8.77 23.24 6.99
C PHE A 423 -9.14 22.87 5.57
N ASP A 424 -8.64 23.66 4.64
CA ASP A 424 -8.86 23.50 3.21
C ASP A 424 -7.96 22.38 2.64
N GLU A 425 -8.50 21.62 1.69
CA GLU A 425 -7.80 20.55 0.97
C GLU A 425 -8.40 20.39 -0.43
N PRO A 426 -7.63 19.89 -1.42
CA PRO A 426 -8.14 19.73 -2.78
C PRO A 426 -9.20 18.62 -2.87
N GLU A 427 -10.22 18.88 -3.71
CA GLU A 427 -11.28 17.91 -4.02
C GLU A 427 -10.74 16.69 -4.78
N LYS A 428 -9.65 16.84 -5.53
CA LYS A 428 -9.01 15.75 -6.29
C LYS A 428 -7.55 15.59 -5.88
N PRO A 429 -7.00 14.37 -5.88
CA PRO A 429 -5.56 14.18 -5.73
C PRO A 429 -4.78 14.76 -6.92
N HIS A 430 -3.75 15.56 -6.65
CA HIS A 430 -2.89 16.16 -7.68
C HIS A 430 -1.41 15.79 -7.49
N ASN A 431 -0.92 15.83 -6.26
CA ASN A 431 0.46 15.47 -5.91
C ASN A 431 0.41 14.20 -5.05
N ILE A 432 0.80 13.07 -5.62
CA ILE A 432 0.58 11.75 -5.02
C ILE A 432 1.91 11.07 -4.73
N ILE A 433 2.01 10.45 -3.56
CA ILE A 433 3.06 9.49 -3.25
C ILE A 433 2.40 8.15 -2.93
N ILE A 434 2.89 7.09 -3.55
CA ILE A 434 2.53 5.70 -3.26
C ILE A 434 3.77 5.02 -2.69
N TYR A 435 3.65 4.41 -1.51
CA TYR A 435 4.67 3.55 -0.91
C TYR A 435 4.10 2.14 -0.73
N ALA A 436 4.66 1.18 -1.45
CA ALA A 436 4.12 -0.18 -1.55
C ALA A 436 5.21 -1.23 -1.73
N GLY A 437 4.86 -2.50 -1.54
CA GLY A 437 5.56 -3.65 -2.06
C GLY A 437 5.72 -3.54 -3.58
N ASN A 438 6.84 -4.03 -4.10
CA ASN A 438 7.19 -3.79 -5.50
C ASN A 438 6.17 -4.39 -6.48
N ALA A 439 5.51 -5.49 -6.13
CA ALA A 439 4.45 -6.07 -6.96
C ALA A 439 3.23 -5.14 -7.11
N HIS A 440 2.78 -4.51 -6.03
CA HIS A 440 1.72 -3.50 -6.04
C HIS A 440 2.15 -2.25 -6.83
N ALA A 441 3.39 -1.79 -6.60
CA ALA A 441 3.98 -0.67 -7.34
C ALA A 441 4.03 -0.93 -8.85
N ASP A 442 4.46 -2.13 -9.28
CA ASP A 442 4.54 -2.50 -10.70
C ASP A 442 3.16 -2.55 -11.35
N ARG A 443 2.16 -3.10 -10.67
CA ARG A 443 0.78 -3.12 -11.16
C ARG A 443 0.20 -1.70 -11.29
N CYS A 444 0.48 -0.82 -10.33
CA CYS A 444 0.08 0.58 -10.41
C CYS A 444 0.75 1.29 -11.60
N ARG A 445 2.07 1.09 -11.82
CA ARG A 445 2.79 1.65 -12.98
C ARG A 445 2.15 1.19 -14.30
N LYS A 446 1.87 -0.11 -14.41
CA LYS A 446 1.20 -0.70 -15.58
C LYS A 446 -0.16 -0.04 -15.84
N PHE A 447 -1.00 0.11 -14.81
CA PHE A 447 -2.29 0.80 -14.98
C PHE A 447 -2.10 2.25 -15.43
N LEU A 448 -1.20 3.00 -14.77
CA LEU A 448 -0.99 4.41 -15.08
C LEU A 448 -0.55 4.61 -16.53
N GLU A 449 0.39 3.81 -17.01
CA GLU A 449 0.94 3.91 -18.37
C GLU A 449 0.00 3.36 -19.43
N ASP A 450 -0.43 2.10 -19.26
CA ASP A 450 -1.11 1.37 -20.33
C ASP A 450 -2.61 1.72 -20.42
N VAL A 451 -3.20 2.15 -19.30
CA VAL A 451 -4.65 2.37 -19.19
C VAL A 451 -4.98 3.85 -18.99
N ALA A 452 -4.28 4.52 -18.07
CA ALA A 452 -4.57 5.91 -17.73
C ALA A 452 -3.74 6.93 -18.51
N SER A 453 -2.90 6.50 -19.45
CA SER A 453 -2.11 7.37 -20.34
C SER A 453 -1.17 8.35 -19.62
N PHE A 454 -0.70 8.00 -18.41
CA PHE A 454 0.34 8.75 -17.73
C PHE A 454 1.67 8.56 -18.44
N LYS A 455 2.45 9.64 -18.53
CA LYS A 455 3.83 9.59 -19.01
C LYS A 455 4.76 9.33 -17.83
N ARG A 456 5.55 8.26 -17.91
CA ARG A 456 6.70 8.05 -17.02
C ARG A 456 7.78 9.07 -17.39
N LEU A 457 8.10 9.97 -16.45
CA LEU A 457 9.11 11.03 -16.64
C LEU A 457 10.49 10.60 -16.17
N GLU A 458 10.53 9.93 -15.02
CA GLU A 458 11.77 9.52 -14.37
C GLU A 458 11.61 8.14 -13.78
N GLN A 459 12.72 7.40 -13.73
CA GLN A 459 12.77 6.08 -13.14
C GLN A 459 14.14 5.86 -12.54
N ASN A 460 14.14 5.32 -11.33
CA ASN A 460 15.28 4.66 -10.77
C ASN A 460 14.89 3.23 -10.41
N THR A 461 15.31 2.30 -11.25
CA THR A 461 15.35 0.87 -10.93
C THR A 461 16.79 0.53 -10.64
N VAL A 462 17.04 -0.27 -9.60
CA VAL A 462 18.37 -0.82 -9.34
C VAL A 462 18.70 -1.86 -10.42
N GLU A 463 19.02 -1.41 -11.63
CA GLU A 463 19.83 -2.14 -12.61
C GLU A 463 21.33 -1.87 -12.37
N ASN A 464 21.66 -1.38 -11.17
CA ASN A 464 23.01 -1.03 -10.80
C ASN A 464 23.83 -2.32 -10.54
N PRO A 465 25.03 -2.49 -11.12
CA PRO A 465 25.88 -3.69 -10.94
C PRO A 465 26.19 -4.04 -9.47
N ILE A 466 25.97 -3.11 -8.54
CA ILE A 466 26.27 -3.24 -7.11
C ILE A 466 25.25 -4.11 -6.35
N ARG A 467 24.12 -4.51 -6.98
CA ARG A 467 23.09 -5.38 -6.38
C ARG A 467 22.60 -4.90 -5.00
N ALA A 468 22.56 -3.60 -4.73
CA ALA A 468 21.98 -3.09 -3.49
C ALA A 468 20.48 -3.40 -3.49
N LYS A 469 20.04 -4.29 -2.61
CA LYS A 469 18.70 -4.85 -2.64
C LYS A 469 17.65 -3.94 -2.05
N ASN A 470 18.03 -3.03 -1.13
CA ASN A 470 17.13 -2.16 -0.32
C ASN A 470 17.73 -0.75 -0.18
N CYS A 471 18.23 -0.21 -1.29
CA CYS A 471 18.78 1.13 -1.38
C CYS A 471 18.37 1.77 -2.70
N LEU A 472 17.65 2.89 -2.62
CA LEU A 472 17.25 3.68 -3.76
C LEU A 472 18.24 4.81 -4.00
N ASP A 473 18.74 4.93 -5.22
CA ASP A 473 19.55 6.06 -5.65
C ASP A 473 18.64 7.20 -6.12
N MET A 474 18.85 8.40 -5.61
CA MET A 474 18.02 9.56 -5.93
C MET A 474 18.72 10.55 -6.87
N THR A 475 19.95 10.29 -7.28
CA THR A 475 20.72 11.25 -8.11
C THR A 475 20.13 11.48 -9.50
N GLY A 476 19.33 10.52 -9.99
CA GLY A 476 18.62 10.61 -11.28
C GLY A 476 17.17 11.05 -11.15
N ILE A 477 16.73 11.45 -9.96
CA ILE A 477 15.35 11.88 -9.68
C ILE A 477 15.38 13.37 -9.37
N THR A 478 14.47 14.14 -9.97
CA THR A 478 14.34 15.57 -9.69
C THR A 478 13.98 15.79 -8.23
N GLN A 479 14.78 16.61 -7.55
CA GLN A 479 14.65 16.89 -6.13
C GLN A 479 14.65 18.40 -5.84
N PRO A 480 14.04 18.81 -4.71
CA PRO A 480 13.18 18.00 -3.84
C PRO A 480 11.92 17.50 -4.58
N LEU A 481 11.24 16.45 -4.12
CA LEU A 481 10.06 15.93 -4.83
C LEU A 481 9.02 17.04 -5.06
N PHE A 482 8.28 16.93 -6.16
CA PHE A 482 7.32 17.94 -6.63
C PHE A 482 7.94 19.29 -7.04
N SER A 483 9.27 19.37 -7.24
CA SER A 483 9.90 20.53 -7.89
C SER A 483 9.84 20.49 -9.42
N TYR A 484 9.30 19.42 -10.00
CA TYR A 484 9.14 19.31 -11.45
C TYR A 484 8.01 20.23 -11.92
N THR A 485 8.34 21.16 -12.83
CA THR A 485 7.36 21.97 -13.56
C THR A 485 7.30 21.46 -15.01
N PRO A 486 6.16 20.89 -15.46
CA PRO A 486 6.03 20.46 -16.85
C PRO A 486 6.10 21.69 -17.77
N LYS A 487 7.12 21.75 -18.64
CA LYS A 487 7.35 22.88 -19.55
C LYS A 487 6.22 23.08 -20.56
N ASP A 488 5.56 22.00 -20.96
CA ASP A 488 4.50 22.02 -21.98
C ASP A 488 3.13 22.46 -21.42
N ASP A 489 3.05 22.76 -20.12
CA ASP A 489 1.81 23.12 -19.43
C ASP A 489 1.83 24.54 -18.84
N HIS A 490 2.80 25.39 -19.21
CA HIS A 490 2.73 26.78 -18.81
C HIS A 490 1.48 27.43 -19.44
N PRO A 491 0.48 27.87 -18.64
CA PRO A 491 -0.69 28.56 -19.17
C PRO A 491 -0.34 29.96 -19.75
N TYR A 492 0.94 30.31 -19.74
CA TYR A 492 1.50 31.57 -20.23
C TYR A 492 2.09 31.44 -21.65
N ASP A 493 1.98 30.28 -22.30
CA ASP A 493 2.37 30.14 -23.70
C ASP A 493 1.33 30.85 -24.60
N ASP A 494 1.63 32.13 -24.90
CA ASP A 494 1.10 33.10 -25.89
C ASP A 494 -0.42 33.23 -26.15
N THR A 495 -1.28 32.45 -25.49
CA THR A 495 -2.72 32.62 -25.60
C THR A 495 -3.20 33.64 -24.55
N PRO A 496 -3.74 34.81 -24.95
CA PRO A 496 -4.23 35.79 -24.00
C PRO A 496 -5.35 35.17 -23.16
N TYR A 497 -5.09 35.03 -21.86
CA TYR A 497 -6.04 34.57 -20.86
C TYR A 497 -7.38 35.29 -21.04
N LYS A 498 -8.41 34.56 -21.49
CA LYS A 498 -9.78 35.06 -21.51
C LYS A 498 -10.33 34.88 -20.10
N PRO A 499 -10.57 35.96 -19.33
CA PRO A 499 -11.11 35.83 -17.98
C PRO A 499 -12.46 35.09 -18.03
N ILE A 500 -12.54 33.96 -17.32
CA ILE A 500 -13.76 33.17 -17.13
C ILE A 500 -14.61 33.83 -16.04
N PHE A 501 -14.90 35.13 -16.14
CA PHE A 501 -15.92 35.79 -15.33
C PHE A 501 -16.46 37.01 -16.07
N THR A 502 -17.50 36.81 -16.88
CA THR A 502 -18.44 37.87 -17.26
C THR A 502 -19.85 37.47 -16.85
N LYS A 503 -20.14 37.65 -15.56
CA LYS A 503 -21.47 38.07 -15.12
C LYS A 503 -21.27 39.23 -14.15
N LYS A 504 -21.16 40.43 -14.73
CA LYS A 504 -21.50 41.66 -14.00
C LYS A 504 -22.98 41.53 -13.65
N SER A 505 -23.27 41.47 -12.35
CA SER A 505 -24.58 41.86 -11.84
C SER A 505 -24.76 43.34 -12.15
N GLU A 506 -25.65 43.64 -13.09
CA GLU A 506 -26.28 44.95 -13.17
C GLU A 506 -27.17 45.09 -11.93
N ILE A 507 -26.72 45.93 -10.99
CA ILE A 507 -27.58 46.60 -10.02
C ILE A 507 -27.36 48.08 -10.29
N GLU A 508 -28.33 48.68 -10.98
CA GLU A 508 -28.62 50.12 -10.93
C GLU A 508 -29.27 50.48 -9.59
#